data_AF-A0A938A799-F1
#
_entry.id   AF-A0A938A799-F1
#
_cell.length_a   1.000
_cell.length_b   1.000
_cell.length_c   1.000
_cell.angle_alpha   90.00
_cell.angle_beta   90.00
_cell.angle_gamma   90.00
#
_symmetry.space_group_name_H-M   'P 1'
#
loop_
_entity.id
_entity.type
_entity.pdbx_description
1 polymer ?
#
loop_
_entity_poly.entity_id
_entity_poly.type
_entity_poly.pdbx_seq_one_letter_code
_entity_poly.pdbx_strand_id
1 'polypeptide(L)'
;MTDLPPPTKDPAGFLSAALAQGADGAALRLMAEASGCRVHDLGAVDAAALAARAALQAAGARALAASIARGAAPMLLIAATGAEGARYQGALTEGLMGYERIHVDVSAPSQPHGLALILILPPVEVNRYWGP
;
A
#
# COMPACT_ATOMS: atom_id res chain seq x y z
N MET A 1 -10.81 -15.96 -12.64
CA MET A 1 -10.29 -14.92 -11.72
C MET A 1 -8.79 -14.90 -11.91
N THR A 2 -8.22 -13.76 -12.29
CA THR A 2 -6.77 -13.65 -12.47
C THR A 2 -6.16 -13.46 -11.09
N ASP A 3 -5.56 -14.51 -10.53
CA ASP A 3 -5.01 -14.45 -9.17
C ASP A 3 -3.90 -13.39 -9.08
N LEU A 4 -3.91 -12.61 -7.99
CA LEU A 4 -2.80 -11.71 -7.68
C LEU A 4 -1.58 -12.53 -7.26
N PRO A 5 -0.36 -12.18 -7.70
CA PRO A 5 0.84 -12.87 -7.27
C PRO A 5 1.04 -12.72 -5.76
N PRO A 6 1.74 -13.64 -5.08
CA PRO A 6 1.97 -13.51 -3.65
C PRO A 6 2.73 -12.22 -3.30
N PRO A 7 2.18 -11.35 -2.44
CA PRO A 7 2.72 -10.01 -2.14
C PRO A 7 4.12 -10.05 -1.51
N THR A 8 4.49 -11.15 -0.82
CA THR A 8 5.82 -11.33 -0.23
C THR A 8 6.88 -11.79 -1.23
N LYS A 9 6.48 -12.28 -2.40
CA LYS A 9 7.39 -12.77 -3.45
C LYS A 9 7.59 -11.75 -4.55
N ASP A 10 6.51 -11.07 -4.93
CA ASP A 10 6.52 -10.04 -5.97
C ASP A 10 5.63 -8.84 -5.56
N PRO A 11 6.15 -7.94 -4.71
CA PRO A 11 5.37 -6.81 -4.20
C PRO A 11 4.97 -5.83 -5.30
N ALA A 12 5.86 -5.60 -6.27
CA ALA A 12 5.63 -4.68 -7.38
C ALA A 12 4.61 -5.25 -8.37
N GLY A 13 4.75 -6.52 -8.76
CA GLY A 13 3.77 -7.19 -9.62
C GLY A 13 2.41 -7.33 -8.95
N PHE A 14 2.37 -7.56 -7.62
CA PHE A 14 1.12 -7.55 -6.86
C PHE A 14 0.40 -6.19 -6.96
N LEU A 15 1.10 -5.09 -6.70
CA LEU A 15 0.52 -3.75 -6.75
C LEU A 15 0.08 -3.36 -8.17
N SER A 16 0.90 -3.65 -9.17
CA SER A 16 0.55 -3.37 -10.58
C SER A 16 -0.67 -4.19 -11.03
N ALA A 17 -0.72 -5.48 -10.70
CA ALA A 17 -1.88 -6.32 -11.00
C ALA A 17 -3.14 -5.85 -10.25
N ALA A 18 -3.00 -5.44 -8.98
CA ALA A 18 -4.09 -4.88 -8.19
C ALA A 18 -4.66 -3.60 -8.80
N LEU A 19 -3.82 -2.67 -9.26
CA LEU A 19 -4.26 -1.45 -9.93
C LEU A 19 -4.89 -1.72 -11.30
N ALA A 20 -4.38 -2.72 -12.04
CA ALA A 20 -4.89 -3.09 -13.35
C ALA A 20 -6.32 -3.64 -13.31
N GLN A 21 -6.74 -4.24 -12.18
CA GLN A 21 -8.11 -4.73 -12.02
C GLN A 21 -9.15 -3.60 -11.90
N GLY A 22 -8.70 -2.37 -11.64
CA GLY A 22 -9.51 -1.16 -11.72
C GLY A 22 -10.51 -0.99 -10.57
N ALA A 23 -10.73 0.27 -10.21
CA ALA A 23 -11.76 0.97 -9.40
C ALA A 23 -12.70 0.24 -8.40
N ASP A 24 -13.00 -1.04 -8.53
CA ASP A 24 -13.83 -1.78 -7.56
C ASP A 24 -12.99 -2.21 -6.36
N GLY A 25 -12.98 -1.36 -5.33
CA GLY A 25 -12.32 -1.63 -4.06
C GLY A 25 -12.79 -2.93 -3.38
N ALA A 26 -14.02 -3.41 -3.64
CA ALA A 26 -14.52 -4.64 -3.07
C ALA A 26 -13.93 -5.88 -3.77
N ALA A 27 -13.85 -5.87 -5.10
CA ALA A 27 -13.19 -6.93 -5.85
C ALA A 27 -11.69 -6.99 -5.53
N LEU A 28 -11.02 -5.83 -5.52
CA LEU A 28 -9.62 -5.72 -5.11
C LEU A 28 -9.40 -6.28 -3.70
N ARG A 29 -10.28 -5.95 -2.76
CA ARG A 29 -10.20 -6.46 -1.38
C ARG A 29 -10.25 -7.99 -1.36
N LEU A 30 -11.23 -8.60 -2.02
CA LEU A 30 -11.38 -10.06 -2.03
C LEU A 30 -10.16 -10.75 -2.65
N MET A 31 -9.62 -10.20 -3.72
CA MET A 31 -8.41 -10.74 -4.38
C MET A 31 -7.17 -10.59 -3.52
N ALA A 32 -6.99 -9.45 -2.87
CA ALA A 32 -5.87 -9.20 -1.96
C ALA A 32 -5.95 -10.12 -0.72
N GLU A 33 -7.13 -10.30 -0.14
CA GLU A 33 -7.34 -11.25 0.96
C GLU A 33 -7.05 -12.70 0.53
N ALA A 34 -7.49 -13.09 -0.67
CA ALA A 34 -7.18 -14.41 -1.24
C ALA A 34 -5.68 -14.64 -1.47
N SER A 35 -4.92 -13.58 -1.76
CA SER A 35 -3.45 -13.63 -1.88
C SER A 35 -2.71 -13.65 -0.52
N GLY A 36 -3.44 -13.60 0.60
CA GLY A 36 -2.90 -13.64 1.96
C GLY A 36 -2.65 -12.27 2.60
N CYS A 37 -3.14 -11.17 2.03
CA CYS A 37 -3.08 -9.84 2.67
C CYS A 37 -4.21 -9.63 3.68
N ARG A 38 -3.94 -8.83 4.71
CA ARG A 38 -4.99 -8.10 5.45
C ARG A 38 -5.24 -6.76 4.76
N VAL A 39 -6.49 -6.44 4.48
CA VAL A 39 -6.85 -5.23 3.73
C VAL A 39 -7.53 -4.21 4.64
N HIS A 40 -7.06 -2.97 4.57
CA HIS A 40 -7.66 -1.82 5.27
C HIS A 40 -7.95 -0.68 4.30
N ASP A 41 -9.15 -0.14 4.38
CA ASP A 41 -9.55 1.03 3.63
C ASP A 41 -9.27 2.30 4.46
N LEU A 42 -8.57 3.25 3.87
CA LEU A 42 -8.26 4.56 4.44
C LEU A 42 -9.26 5.64 4.02
N GLY A 43 -10.20 5.29 3.14
CA GLY A 43 -11.23 6.16 2.60
C GLY A 43 -10.74 7.10 1.51
N ALA A 44 -11.61 8.05 1.16
CA ALA A 44 -11.30 9.10 0.20
C ALA A 44 -10.38 10.16 0.78
N VAL A 45 -9.38 10.55 -0.01
CA VAL A 45 -8.48 11.65 0.28
C VAL A 45 -9.05 12.92 -0.33
N ASP A 46 -9.31 13.91 0.54
CA ASP A 46 -9.69 15.24 0.10
C ASP A 46 -8.53 15.93 -0.62
N ALA A 47 -8.80 16.45 -1.81
CA ALA A 47 -7.85 17.20 -2.62
C ALA A 47 -7.28 18.43 -1.88
N ALA A 48 -8.09 19.11 -1.06
CA ALA A 48 -7.66 20.29 -0.31
C ALA A 48 -6.63 19.98 0.78
N ALA A 49 -6.57 18.73 1.25
CA ALA A 49 -5.70 18.28 2.35
C ALA A 49 -4.76 17.13 1.93
N LEU A 50 -4.52 16.97 0.62
CA LEU A 50 -3.81 15.84 0.04
C LEU A 50 -2.44 15.58 0.68
N ALA A 51 -1.60 16.61 0.77
CA ALA A 51 -0.23 16.50 1.30
C ALA A 51 -0.22 16.14 2.80
N ALA A 52 -1.10 16.77 3.59
CA ALA A 52 -1.22 16.48 5.01
C ALA A 52 -1.73 15.04 5.25
N ARG A 53 -2.68 14.58 4.42
CA ARG A 53 -3.20 13.21 4.48
C ARG A 53 -2.16 12.18 4.09
N ALA A 54 -1.41 12.42 3.02
CA ALA A 54 -0.31 11.57 2.59
C ALA A 54 0.78 11.47 3.68
N ALA A 55 1.16 12.58 4.31
CA ALA A 55 2.12 12.57 5.41
C ALA A 55 1.64 11.76 6.62
N LEU A 56 0.36 11.90 6.99
CA LEU A 56 -0.24 11.11 8.07
C LEU A 56 -0.26 9.61 7.73
N GLN A 57 -0.64 9.26 6.51
CA GLN A 57 -0.70 7.87 6.07
C GLN A 57 0.69 7.25 5.94
N ALA A 58 1.70 8.02 5.50
CA ALA A 58 3.10 7.60 5.55
C ALA A 58 3.56 7.33 6.98
N ALA A 59 3.25 8.24 7.93
CA ALA A 59 3.57 8.03 9.34
C ALA A 59 2.89 6.79 9.92
N GLY A 60 1.60 6.59 9.61
CA GLY A 60 0.85 5.40 10.00
C GLY A 60 1.43 4.11 9.41
N ALA A 61 1.77 4.11 8.13
CA ALA A 61 2.38 2.96 7.46
C ALA A 61 3.74 2.61 8.07
N ARG A 62 4.56 3.60 8.44
CA ARG A 62 5.82 3.39 9.17
C ARG A 62 5.60 2.77 10.55
N ALA A 63 4.63 3.29 11.31
CA ALA A 63 4.27 2.74 12.61
C ALA A 63 3.77 1.28 12.50
N LEU A 64 2.95 0.99 11.48
CA LEU A 64 2.48 -0.37 11.19
C LEU A 64 3.64 -1.28 10.78
N ALA A 65 4.52 -0.85 9.89
CA ALA A 65 5.70 -1.62 9.50
C ALA A 65 6.59 -1.97 10.71
N ALA A 66 6.76 -1.03 11.64
CA ALA A 66 7.49 -1.25 12.89
C ALA A 66 6.76 -2.23 13.83
N SER A 67 5.43 -2.24 13.84
CA SER A 67 4.60 -3.05 14.75
C SER A 67 4.34 -4.47 14.23
N ILE A 68 4.34 -4.68 12.92
CA ILE A 68 4.06 -5.99 12.31
C ILE A 68 5.20 -6.97 12.63
N ALA A 69 4.86 -8.08 13.26
CA ALA A 69 5.78 -9.15 13.64
C ALA A 69 6.11 -10.11 12.48
N ARG A 70 7.17 -10.92 12.65
CA ARG A 70 7.51 -12.01 11.73
C ARG A 70 6.35 -12.99 11.59
N GLY A 71 6.06 -13.43 10.36
CA GLY A 71 5.01 -14.40 10.08
C GLY A 71 3.59 -13.83 10.12
N ALA A 72 3.43 -12.54 10.46
CA ALA A 72 2.16 -11.85 10.25
C ALA A 72 1.85 -11.72 8.76
N ALA A 73 0.56 -11.67 8.44
CA ALA A 73 0.12 -11.41 7.07
C ALA A 73 0.60 -10.03 6.59
N PRO A 74 0.99 -9.89 5.31
CA PRO A 74 1.16 -8.59 4.66
C PRO A 74 -0.11 -7.75 4.80
N MET A 75 0.06 -6.43 4.84
CA MET A 75 -1.05 -5.50 4.98
C MET A 75 -1.14 -4.59 3.76
N LEU A 76 -2.31 -4.52 3.14
CA LEU A 76 -2.61 -3.62 2.05
C LEU A 76 -3.53 -2.50 2.56
N LEU A 77 -3.07 -1.25 2.48
CA LEU A 77 -3.89 -0.08 2.71
C LEU A 77 -4.34 0.48 1.37
N ILE A 78 -5.61 0.85 1.27
CA ILE A 78 -6.23 1.37 0.04
C ILE A 78 -6.74 2.78 0.34
N ALA A 79 -6.41 3.75 -0.50
CA ALA A 79 -6.93 5.12 -0.41
C ALA A 79 -7.49 5.57 -1.76
N ALA A 80 -8.68 6.16 -1.77
CA ALA A 80 -9.22 6.77 -2.98
C ALA A 80 -8.66 8.18 -3.15
N THR A 81 -7.91 8.42 -4.21
CA THR A 81 -7.19 9.68 -4.46
C THR A 81 -7.77 10.47 -5.63
N GLY A 82 -8.60 9.85 -6.48
CA GLY A 82 -9.20 10.50 -7.63
C GLY A 82 -8.13 10.97 -8.64
N ALA A 83 -8.37 12.09 -9.30
CA ALA A 83 -7.46 12.65 -10.29
C ALA A 83 -6.12 13.15 -9.71
N GLU A 84 -6.05 13.39 -8.39
CA GLU A 84 -4.87 13.93 -7.71
C GLU A 84 -3.86 12.84 -7.29
N GLY A 85 -4.06 11.59 -7.73
CA GLY A 85 -3.24 10.43 -7.35
C GLY A 85 -1.73 10.64 -7.53
N ALA A 86 -1.28 11.29 -8.61
CA ALA A 86 0.14 11.55 -8.84
C ALA A 86 0.77 12.47 -7.78
N ARG A 87 0.05 13.51 -7.34
CA ARG A 87 0.52 14.43 -6.28
C ARG A 87 0.51 13.75 -4.92
N TYR A 88 -0.48 12.90 -4.69
CA TYR A 88 -0.55 12.06 -3.51
C TYR A 88 0.64 11.10 -3.43
N GLN A 89 0.99 10.45 -4.55
CA GLN A 89 2.15 9.56 -4.65
C GLN A 89 3.45 10.26 -4.29
N GLY A 90 3.68 11.47 -4.80
CA GLY A 90 4.89 12.25 -4.50
C GLY A 90 5.04 12.53 -3.00
N ALA A 91 3.97 13.06 -2.38
CA ALA A 91 3.97 13.37 -0.95
C ALA A 91 4.10 12.11 -0.06
N LEU A 92 3.48 11.00 -0.47
CA LEU A 92 3.57 9.73 0.24
C LEU A 92 4.98 9.13 0.12
N THR A 93 5.59 9.17 -1.06
CA THR A 93 6.96 8.69 -1.32
C THR A 93 7.97 9.45 -0.46
N GLU A 94 7.84 10.77 -0.36
CA GLU A 94 8.68 11.60 0.51
C GLU A 94 8.58 11.17 1.97
N GLY A 95 7.36 10.93 2.46
CA GLY A 95 7.12 10.48 3.84
C GLY A 95 7.58 9.04 4.14
N LEU A 96 7.84 8.24 3.12
CA LEU A 96 8.23 6.83 3.22
C LEU A 96 9.69 6.55 2.85
N MET A 97 10.47 7.58 2.51
CA MET A 97 11.89 7.42 2.15
C MET A 97 12.64 6.58 3.20
N GLY A 98 13.34 5.53 2.74
CA GLY A 98 14.16 4.66 3.58
C GLY A 98 13.46 3.43 4.16
N TYR A 99 12.18 3.18 3.86
CA TYR A 99 11.47 1.99 4.34
C TYR A 99 11.38 0.88 3.28
N GLU A 100 12.28 -0.09 3.36
CA GLU A 100 12.36 -1.21 2.40
C GLU A 100 11.17 -2.17 2.43
N ARG A 101 10.38 -2.16 3.50
CA ARG A 101 9.22 -3.05 3.71
C ARG A 101 7.90 -2.45 3.26
N ILE A 102 7.90 -1.20 2.80
CA ILE A 102 6.70 -0.48 2.38
C ILE A 102 6.81 -0.23 0.88
N HIS A 103 5.86 -0.79 0.13
CA HIS A 103 5.75 -0.62 -1.31
C HIS A 103 4.49 0.19 -1.62
N VAL A 104 4.58 1.07 -2.60
CA VAL A 104 3.49 1.97 -2.96
C VAL A 104 3.30 1.96 -4.47
N ASP A 105 2.05 1.95 -4.89
CA ASP A 105 1.70 2.20 -6.27
C ASP A 105 0.38 2.97 -6.34
N VAL A 106 0.20 3.78 -7.39
CA VAL A 106 -0.97 4.65 -7.55
C VAL A 106 -1.52 4.53 -8.97
N SER A 107 -2.85 4.49 -9.10
CA SER A 107 -3.52 4.46 -10.39
C SER A 107 -3.07 5.61 -11.28
N ALA A 108 -3.02 5.35 -12.59
CA ALA A 108 -2.67 6.36 -13.57
C ALA A 108 -3.54 7.63 -13.45
N PRO A 109 -2.97 8.83 -13.65
CA PRO A 109 -3.64 10.11 -13.42
C PRO A 109 -4.86 10.37 -14.30
N SER A 110 -5.06 9.57 -15.36
CA SER A 110 -6.21 9.66 -16.26
C SER A 110 -7.46 8.92 -15.76
N GLN A 111 -7.42 8.27 -14.59
CA GLN A 111 -8.57 7.56 -14.04
C GLN A 111 -9.40 8.46 -13.11
N PRO A 112 -10.73 8.62 -13.33
CA PRO A 112 -11.59 9.45 -12.48
C PRO A 112 -11.72 8.91 -11.04
N HIS A 113 -11.43 7.62 -10.85
CA HIS A 113 -11.43 6.93 -9.55
C HIS A 113 -10.03 6.41 -9.22
N GLY A 114 -9.04 7.30 -9.19
CA GLY A 114 -7.67 6.92 -8.82
C GLY A 114 -7.58 6.30 -7.43
N LEU A 115 -6.83 5.21 -7.30
CA LEU A 115 -6.53 4.52 -6.06
C LEU A 115 -5.04 4.64 -5.75
N ALA A 116 -4.70 4.81 -4.49
CA ALA A 116 -3.35 4.59 -3.99
C ALA A 116 -3.32 3.35 -3.10
N LEU A 117 -2.33 2.51 -3.35
CA LEU A 117 -2.11 1.26 -2.64
C LEU A 117 -0.81 1.36 -1.85
N ILE A 118 -0.87 1.02 -0.57
CA ILE A 118 0.28 0.97 0.34
C ILE A 118 0.39 -0.45 0.88
N LEU A 119 1.35 -1.20 0.38
CA LEU A 119 1.63 -2.56 0.81
C LEU A 119 2.74 -2.55 1.86
N ILE A 120 2.46 -3.12 3.03
CA ILE A 120 3.39 -3.25 4.15
C ILE A 120 3.68 -4.72 4.36
N LEU A 121 4.94 -5.10 4.20
CA LEU A 121 5.39 -6.48 4.37
C LEU A 121 5.84 -6.75 5.81
N PRO A 122 5.60 -7.96 6.35
CA PRO A 122 6.23 -8.40 7.59
C PRO A 122 7.76 -8.47 7.43
N PRO A 123 8.54 -8.44 8.51
CA PRO A 123 9.98 -8.54 8.43
C PRO A 123 10.40 -9.93 7.93
N VAL A 124 11.28 -9.96 6.91
CA VAL A 124 11.79 -11.18 6.29
C VAL A 124 12.97 -11.77 7.09
N GLU A 125 13.80 -10.92 7.68
CA GLU A 125 14.91 -11.30 8.57
C GLU A 125 14.76 -10.71 9.97
N VAL A 126 15.44 -11.28 10.96
CA VAL A 126 15.52 -10.64 12.29
C VAL A 126 16.45 -9.45 12.08
N ASN A 127 16.01 -8.24 12.42
CA ASN A 127 16.93 -7.14 12.62
C ASN A 127 17.93 -7.60 13.70
N ARG A 128 19.09 -8.14 13.29
CA ARG A 128 20.17 -8.56 14.17
C ARG A 128 20.84 -7.30 14.71
N TYR A 129 20.16 -6.57 15.57
CA TYR A 129 20.80 -5.50 16.36
C TYR A 129 21.71 -6.09 17.44
N TRP A 130 21.53 -7.36 17.76
CA TRP A 130 22.36 -8.13 18.68
C TRP A 130 22.61 -9.51 18.06
N GLY A 131 23.84 -9.75 17.60
CA GLY A 131 24.32 -11.09 17.26
C GLY A 131 24.59 -11.91 18.53
N PRO A 132 24.73 -13.24 18.43
CA PRO A 132 25.21 -14.07 19.55
C PRO A 132 26.61 -13.67 20.02
#